data_AF-A0A517YKF5-F1
#
_entry.id   AF-A0A517YKF5-F1
#
_cell.length_a   1.000
_cell.length_b   1.000
_cell.length_c   1.000
_cell.angle_alpha   90.00
_cell.angle_beta   90.00
_cell.angle_gamma   90.00
#
_symmetry.space_group_name_H-M   'P 1'
#
loop_
_entity.id
_entity.type
_entity.pdbx_description
1 polymer ?
#
loop_
_entity_poly.entity_id
_entity_poly.type
_entity_poly.pdbx_seq_one_letter_code
_entity_poly.pdbx_strand_id
1 'polypeptide(L)'
;MVPESHNPYQSPVHDDAPETILPGGLSPATLLQQRVICVLLIIHGLLTLMMGGMYIVSAFVIPDLMYRGNGPDDPRMDQMKSVLVISYVCMASGGLIAGVLQIYAGIRNFWLRGYRWGLAALGSLIVGGMTCYCLPTGLAILIYGLIIYLSPTTRHAFELAKRGLTYQDLAKIADAGGSGPT
;
A
#
# COMPACT_ATOMS: atom_id res chain seq x y z
N MET A 1 34.91 -36.64 11.51
CA MET A 1 34.51 -35.72 12.59
C MET A 1 35.06 -34.36 12.25
N VAL A 2 34.20 -33.46 11.77
CA VAL A 2 34.59 -32.07 11.46
C VAL A 2 34.32 -31.27 12.74
N PRO A 3 35.31 -30.56 13.30
CA PRO A 3 35.08 -29.72 14.47
C PRO A 3 34.06 -28.63 14.12
N GLU A 4 33.01 -28.48 14.94
CA GLU A 4 32.06 -27.38 14.85
C GLU A 4 32.86 -26.06 14.84
N SER A 5 32.87 -25.37 13.70
CA SER A 5 33.44 -24.04 13.64
C SER A 5 32.52 -23.12 14.44
N HIS A 6 32.98 -22.74 15.62
CA HIS A 6 32.34 -21.78 16.51
C HIS A 6 32.41 -20.38 15.88
N ASN A 7 31.61 -20.16 14.83
CA ASN A 7 31.51 -18.86 14.17
C ASN A 7 30.57 -17.98 15.01
N PRO A 8 31.07 -16.94 15.70
CA PRO A 8 30.24 -16.08 16.55
C PRO A 8 29.24 -15.22 15.76
N TYR A 9 29.35 -15.21 14.42
CA TYR A 9 28.39 -14.58 13.51
C TYR A 9 27.45 -15.58 12.84
N GLN A 10 27.57 -16.86 13.15
CA GLN A 10 26.56 -17.82 12.71
C GLN A 10 25.28 -17.47 13.47
N SER A 11 24.31 -16.93 12.74
CA SER A 11 22.95 -16.80 13.25
C SER A 11 22.55 -18.15 13.85
N PRO A 12 21.91 -18.17 15.04
CA PRO A 12 21.45 -19.41 15.64
C PRO A 12 20.81 -20.26 14.56
N VAL A 13 21.28 -21.50 14.38
CA VAL A 13 20.57 -22.46 13.54
C VAL A 13 19.21 -22.57 14.21
N HIS A 14 18.21 -21.89 13.67
CA HIS A 14 16.85 -22.24 13.96
C HIS A 14 16.77 -23.66 13.42
N ASP A 15 16.70 -24.65 14.32
CA ASP A 15 16.19 -25.96 13.96
C ASP A 15 14.92 -25.66 13.19
N ASP A 16 14.96 -25.92 11.88
CA ASP A 16 13.85 -25.71 10.96
C ASP A 16 12.76 -26.67 11.42
N ALA A 17 12.05 -26.29 12.49
CA ALA A 17 10.84 -26.93 12.92
C ALA A 17 10.02 -27.02 11.65
N PRO A 18 9.73 -28.26 11.17
CA PRO A 18 9.34 -28.51 9.80
C PRO A 18 8.32 -27.48 9.43
N GLU A 19 8.72 -26.57 8.54
CA GLU A 19 7.94 -25.38 8.23
C GLU A 19 6.54 -25.91 7.98
N THR A 20 5.59 -25.50 8.82
CA THR A 20 4.31 -26.18 8.88
C THR A 20 3.54 -25.73 7.66
N ILE A 21 3.89 -26.33 6.53
CA ILE A 21 3.35 -26.06 5.22
C ILE A 21 1.95 -26.65 5.29
N LEU A 22 1.00 -25.80 5.71
CA LEU A 22 -0.41 -26.09 5.59
C LEU A 22 -0.71 -26.52 4.15
N PRO A 23 -1.78 -27.33 3.92
CA PRO A 23 -2.26 -27.62 2.58
C PRO A 23 -2.41 -26.32 1.76
N GLY A 24 -1.58 -26.16 0.74
CA GLY A 24 -1.52 -24.93 -0.08
C GLY A 24 -0.41 -23.92 0.28
N GLY A 25 0.53 -24.26 1.16
CA GLY A 25 1.70 -23.42 1.48
C GLY A 25 1.39 -22.16 2.27
N LEU A 26 0.28 -22.14 3.03
CA LEU A 26 -0.07 -20.98 3.85
C LEU A 26 0.84 -20.91 5.09
N SER A 27 1.79 -19.99 5.10
CA SER A 27 2.54 -19.63 6.31
C SER A 27 1.82 -18.49 7.05
N PRO A 28 1.75 -18.51 8.40
CA PRO A 28 1.25 -17.38 9.18
C PRO A 28 2.00 -16.07 8.88
N ALA A 29 3.27 -16.16 8.44
CA ALA A 29 4.04 -15.02 7.98
C ALA A 29 3.41 -14.32 6.78
N THR A 30 2.81 -15.07 5.84
CA THR A 30 2.16 -14.50 4.65
C THR A 30 0.92 -13.67 5.02
N LEU A 31 0.15 -14.13 6.03
CA LEU A 31 -1.01 -13.39 6.53
C LEU A 31 -0.60 -12.09 7.21
N LEU A 32 0.53 -12.11 7.95
CA LEU A 32 1.12 -10.90 8.55
C LEU A 32 1.62 -9.93 7.48
N GLN A 33 2.34 -10.41 6.47
CA GLN A 33 2.82 -9.60 5.34
C GLN A 33 1.67 -8.90 4.61
N GLN A 34 0.56 -9.60 4.38
CA GLN A 34 -0.63 -9.00 3.77
C GLN A 34 -1.22 -7.88 4.63
N ARG A 35 -1.27 -8.06 5.96
CA ARG A 35 -1.75 -7.01 6.88
C ARG A 35 -0.84 -5.78 6.84
N VAL A 36 0.47 -5.99 6.80
CA VAL A 36 1.45 -4.89 6.67
C VAL A 36 1.18 -4.08 5.41
N ILE A 37 0.95 -4.72 4.26
CA ILE A 37 0.58 -4.00 3.02
C ILE A 37 -0.71 -3.19 3.20
N CYS A 38 -1.74 -3.78 3.81
CA CYS A 38 -3.02 -3.08 4.00
C CYS A 38 -2.84 -1.81 4.85
N VAL A 39 -2.05 -1.89 5.91
CA VAL A 39 -1.74 -0.74 6.78
C VAL A 39 -0.93 0.31 6.01
N LEU A 40 0.11 -0.10 5.28
CA LEU A 40 0.90 0.80 4.44
C LEU A 40 0.06 1.52 3.39
N LEU A 41 -0.89 0.83 2.77
CA LEU A 41 -1.80 1.40 1.78
C LEU A 41 -2.75 2.43 2.41
N ILE A 42 -3.25 2.18 3.62
CA ILE A 42 -4.10 3.13 4.36
C ILE A 42 -3.29 4.38 4.74
N ILE A 43 -2.08 4.21 5.27
CA ILE A 43 -1.20 5.32 5.65
C ILE A 43 -0.83 6.16 4.42
N HIS A 44 -0.47 5.52 3.31
CA HIS A 44 -0.16 6.22 2.06
C HIS A 44 -1.38 6.96 1.49
N GLY A 45 -2.57 6.36 1.57
CA GLY A 45 -3.82 7.01 1.18
C GLY A 45 -4.13 8.25 2.02
N LEU A 46 -3.91 8.18 3.34
CA LEU A 46 -4.06 9.34 4.24
C LEU A 46 -3.06 10.46 3.93
N LEU A 47 -1.78 10.12 3.71
CA LEU A 47 -0.76 11.10 3.31
C LEU A 47 -1.12 11.76 1.97
N THR A 48 -1.60 10.98 1.00
CA THR A 48 -2.05 11.47 -0.30
C THR A 48 -3.27 12.38 -0.16
N LEU A 49 -4.20 12.05 0.72
CA LEU A 49 -5.37 12.89 1.04
C LEU A 49 -4.97 14.23 1.69
N MET A 50 -4.06 14.20 2.66
CA MET A 50 -3.54 15.41 3.30
C MET A 50 -2.83 16.32 2.28
N MET A 51 -2.00 15.75 1.40
CA MET A 51 -1.34 16.48 0.32
C MET A 51 -2.36 17.06 -0.68
N GLY A 52 -3.36 16.27 -1.09
CA GLY A 52 -4.46 16.73 -1.94
C GLY A 52 -5.21 17.91 -1.33
N GLY A 53 -5.53 17.84 -0.03
CA GLY A 53 -6.13 18.95 0.72
C GLY A 53 -5.24 20.20 0.77
N MET A 54 -3.94 20.03 1.00
CA MET A 54 -2.98 21.14 0.97
C MET A 54 -2.92 21.78 -0.43
N TYR A 55 -2.97 21.00 -1.51
CA TYR A 55 -2.99 21.53 -2.87
C TYR A 55 -4.25 22.35 -3.16
N ILE A 56 -5.41 21.99 -2.60
CA ILE A 56 -6.64 22.80 -2.70
C ILE A 56 -6.40 24.16 -2.07
N VAL A 57 -5.89 24.21 -0.83
CA VAL A 57 -5.62 25.48 -0.14
C VAL A 57 -4.62 26.32 -0.93
N SER A 58 -3.52 25.71 -1.40
CA SER A 58 -2.51 26.38 -2.23
C SER A 58 -3.07 26.95 -3.53
N ALA A 59 -4.05 26.27 -4.16
CA ALA A 59 -4.71 26.75 -5.37
C ALA A 59 -5.41 28.11 -5.18
N PHE A 60 -5.87 28.42 -3.96
CA PHE A 60 -6.50 29.70 -3.64
C PHE A 60 -5.53 30.72 -3.06
N VAL A 61 -4.57 30.30 -2.24
CA VAL A 61 -3.65 31.21 -1.53
C VAL A 61 -2.55 31.74 -2.46
N ILE A 62 -1.95 30.90 -3.31
CA ILE A 62 -0.82 31.31 -4.17
C ILE A 62 -1.23 32.41 -5.15
N PRO A 63 -2.36 32.32 -5.88
CA PRO A 63 -2.76 33.39 -6.80
C PRO A 63 -3.01 34.73 -6.11
N ASP A 64 -3.58 34.73 -4.89
CA ASP A 64 -3.80 35.96 -4.11
C ASP A 64 -2.48 36.60 -3.68
N LEU A 65 -1.53 35.78 -3.22
CA LEU A 65 -0.20 36.26 -2.84
C LEU A 65 0.56 36.86 -4.05
N MET A 66 0.48 36.22 -5.21
CA MET A 66 1.10 36.72 -6.45
C MET A 66 0.47 38.01 -6.93
N TYR A 67 -0.85 38.15 -6.82
CA TYR A 67 -1.57 39.36 -7.21
C TYR A 67 -1.21 40.56 -6.34
N ARG A 68 -0.88 40.35 -5.06
CA ARG A 68 -0.42 41.43 -4.16
C ARG A 68 1.01 41.87 -4.42
N GLY A 69 1.87 40.98 -4.95
CA GLY A 69 3.29 41.25 -5.17
C GLY A 69 3.62 41.85 -6.55
N ASN A 70 2.86 41.50 -7.58
CA ASN A 70 3.06 41.98 -8.94
C ASN A 70 1.92 42.94 -9.31
N GLY A 71 2.25 44.12 -9.82
CA GLY A 71 1.26 45.16 -10.17
C GLY A 71 0.16 44.64 -11.12
N PRO A 72 -1.05 45.24 -11.07
CA PRO A 72 -2.29 44.64 -11.55
C PRO A 72 -2.45 44.43 -13.07
N ASP A 73 -1.51 44.85 -13.92
CA ASP A 73 -1.80 45.08 -15.35
C ASP A 73 -0.92 44.30 -16.37
N ASP A 74 -0.23 43.22 -15.98
CA ASP A 74 0.48 42.37 -16.97
C ASP A 74 -0.43 41.25 -17.51
N PRO A 75 -0.87 41.28 -18.79
CA PRO A 75 -1.70 40.23 -19.39
C PRO A 75 -1.03 38.84 -19.40
N ARG A 76 0.30 38.75 -19.25
CA ARG A 76 0.99 37.47 -19.07
C ARG A 76 0.69 36.82 -17.71
N MET A 77 0.40 37.62 -16.68
CA MET A 77 0.04 37.11 -15.36
C MET A 77 -1.32 36.41 -15.35
N ASP A 78 -2.29 36.90 -16.13
CA ASP A 78 -3.61 36.29 -16.20
C ASP A 78 -3.57 34.88 -16.82
N GLN A 79 -2.76 34.71 -17.88
CA GLN A 79 -2.53 33.39 -18.46
C GLN A 79 -1.81 32.45 -17.49
N MET A 80 -0.74 32.94 -16.84
CA MET A 80 0.02 32.12 -15.89
C MET A 80 -0.82 31.70 -14.67
N LYS A 81 -1.65 32.61 -14.14
CA LYS A 81 -2.60 32.34 -13.06
C LYS A 81 -3.59 31.26 -13.43
N SER A 82 -4.15 31.33 -14.64
CA SER A 82 -5.13 30.35 -15.12
C SER A 82 -4.52 28.95 -15.22
N VAL A 83 -3.34 28.82 -15.82
CA VAL A 83 -2.62 27.53 -15.93
C VAL A 83 -2.25 26.99 -14.55
N LEU A 84 -1.78 27.87 -13.65
CA LEU A 84 -1.44 27.49 -12.29
C LEU A 84 -2.68 26.95 -11.55
N VAL A 85 -3.79 27.70 -11.53
CA VAL A 85 -5.03 27.25 -10.87
C VAL A 85 -5.52 25.92 -11.43
N ILE A 86 -5.57 25.77 -12.77
CA ILE A 86 -6.00 24.53 -13.41
C ILE A 86 -5.09 23.36 -13.01
N SER A 87 -3.77 23.54 -13.07
CA SER A 87 -2.83 22.48 -12.69
C SER A 87 -2.96 22.06 -11.22
N TYR A 88 -3.09 23.01 -10.29
CA TYR A 88 -3.28 22.71 -8.86
C TYR A 88 -4.61 22.01 -8.59
N VAL A 89 -5.71 22.43 -9.22
CA VAL A 89 -7.03 21.79 -9.08
C VAL A 89 -7.02 20.38 -9.66
N CYS A 90 -6.38 20.17 -10.82
CA CYS A 90 -6.20 18.85 -11.42
C CYS A 90 -5.38 17.92 -10.51
N MET A 91 -4.26 18.39 -9.96
CA MET A 91 -3.44 17.62 -9.02
C MET A 91 -4.19 17.31 -7.71
N ALA A 92 -4.87 18.31 -7.16
CA ALA A 92 -5.67 18.15 -5.95
C ALA A 92 -6.77 17.11 -6.11
N SER A 93 -7.58 17.23 -7.17
CA SER A 93 -8.68 16.30 -7.45
C SER A 93 -8.17 14.87 -7.70
N GLY A 94 -7.11 14.71 -8.50
CA GLY A 94 -6.47 13.42 -8.71
C GLY A 94 -5.96 12.79 -7.42
N GLY A 95 -5.27 13.58 -6.58
CA GLY A 95 -4.77 13.15 -5.27
C GLY A 95 -5.89 12.74 -4.31
N LEU A 96 -6.97 13.52 -4.23
CA LEU A 96 -8.13 13.20 -3.39
C LEU A 96 -8.80 11.89 -3.82
N ILE A 97 -9.06 11.73 -5.12
CA ILE A 97 -9.69 10.51 -5.65
C ILE A 97 -8.79 9.30 -5.39
N ALA A 98 -7.49 9.42 -5.68
CA ALA A 98 -6.53 8.35 -5.44
C ALA A 98 -6.43 7.99 -3.95
N GLY A 99 -6.33 8.98 -3.06
CA GLY A 99 -6.24 8.77 -1.61
C GLY A 99 -7.48 8.07 -1.05
N VAL A 100 -8.68 8.48 -1.45
CA VAL A 100 -9.93 7.81 -1.04
C VAL A 100 -9.97 6.36 -1.55
N LEU A 101 -9.58 6.13 -2.80
CA LEU A 101 -9.56 4.79 -3.40
C LEU A 101 -8.59 3.85 -2.67
N GLN A 102 -7.40 4.36 -2.30
CA GLN A 102 -6.39 3.60 -1.57
C GLN A 102 -6.86 3.24 -0.16
N ILE A 103 -7.48 4.18 0.58
CA ILE A 103 -8.04 3.91 1.90
C ILE A 103 -9.16 2.87 1.79
N TYR A 104 -10.10 3.07 0.87
CA TYR A 104 -11.22 2.14 0.68
C TYR A 104 -10.74 0.73 0.32
N ALA A 105 -9.77 0.62 -0.59
CA ALA A 105 -9.22 -0.66 -0.97
C ALA A 105 -8.38 -1.29 0.14
N GLY A 106 -7.65 -0.50 0.93
CA GLY A 106 -6.88 -0.98 2.08
C GLY A 106 -7.79 -1.57 3.14
N ILE A 107 -8.88 -0.87 3.48
CA ILE A 107 -9.92 -1.38 4.38
C ILE A 107 -10.52 -2.65 3.79
N ARG A 108 -10.92 -2.67 2.51
CA ARG A 108 -11.57 -3.84 1.90
C ARG A 108 -10.64 -5.07 1.82
N ASN A 109 -9.36 -4.86 1.54
CA ASN A 109 -8.34 -5.91 1.56
C ASN A 109 -8.08 -6.45 2.96
N PHE A 110 -8.21 -5.60 4.01
CA PHE A 110 -8.07 -6.03 5.40
C PHE A 110 -9.08 -7.13 5.76
N TRP A 111 -10.27 -7.11 5.15
CA TRP A 111 -11.32 -8.13 5.33
C TRP A 111 -11.24 -9.29 4.33
N LEU A 112 -10.15 -9.42 3.56
CA LEU A 112 -9.97 -10.42 2.49
C LEU A 112 -11.09 -10.41 1.43
N ARG A 113 -11.83 -9.32 1.29
CA ARG A 113 -13.01 -9.24 0.40
C ARG A 113 -12.64 -8.82 -1.02
N GLY A 114 -11.92 -9.72 -1.69
CA GLY A 114 -11.75 -9.74 -3.15
C GLY A 114 -10.39 -9.24 -3.65
N TYR A 115 -9.63 -10.16 -4.24
CA TYR A 115 -8.31 -9.93 -4.86
C TYR A 115 -8.27 -8.76 -5.86
N ARG A 116 -9.35 -8.57 -6.64
CA ARG A 116 -9.42 -7.55 -7.70
C ARG A 116 -9.34 -6.13 -7.15
N TRP A 117 -9.85 -5.89 -5.94
CA TRP A 117 -9.79 -4.57 -5.31
C TRP A 117 -8.38 -4.18 -4.91
N GLY A 118 -7.58 -5.15 -4.45
CA GLY A 118 -6.16 -4.92 -4.17
C GLY A 118 -5.37 -4.57 -5.43
N LEU A 119 -5.61 -5.28 -6.53
CA LEU A 119 -4.95 -4.98 -7.80
C LEU A 119 -5.35 -3.60 -8.35
N ALA A 120 -6.64 -3.24 -8.25
CA ALA A 120 -7.12 -1.92 -8.64
C ALA A 120 -6.48 -0.80 -7.79
N ALA A 121 -6.30 -1.04 -6.49
CA ALA A 121 -5.62 -0.11 -5.59
C ALA A 121 -4.15 0.06 -5.94
N LEU A 122 -3.46 -1.03 -6.27
CA LEU A 122 -2.08 -0.97 -6.76
C LEU A 122 -2.00 -0.16 -8.06
N GLY A 123 -2.96 -0.33 -8.98
CA GLY A 123 -3.05 0.52 -10.18
C GLY A 123 -3.22 2.01 -9.85
N SER A 124 -3.99 2.33 -8.81
CA SER A 124 -4.18 3.73 -8.37
C SER A 124 -2.91 4.39 -7.83
N LEU A 125 -1.92 3.63 -7.35
CA LEU A 125 -0.61 4.16 -6.94
C LEU A 125 0.15 4.74 -8.12
N ILE A 126 0.03 4.14 -9.32
CA ILE A 126 0.68 4.64 -10.54
C ILE A 126 0.10 6.00 -10.92
N VAL A 127 -1.23 6.15 -10.81
CA VAL A 127 -1.92 7.42 -11.09
C VAL A 127 -1.52 8.49 -10.08
N GLY A 128 -1.45 8.15 -8.78
CA GLY A 128 -1.02 9.08 -7.73
C GLY A 128 0.47 9.42 -7.77
N GLY A 129 1.29 8.51 -8.28
CA GLY A 129 2.75 8.66 -8.41
C GLY A 129 3.18 9.74 -9.39
N MET A 130 2.28 10.27 -10.23
CA MET A 130 2.56 11.47 -11.03
C MET A 130 2.85 12.71 -10.18
N THR A 131 2.53 12.68 -8.89
CA THR A 131 2.99 13.68 -7.93
C THR A 131 4.41 13.32 -7.47
N CYS A 132 5.38 14.19 -7.77
CA CYS A 132 6.82 13.92 -7.59
C CYS A 132 7.22 13.49 -6.16
N TYR A 133 6.47 13.88 -5.13
CA TYR A 133 6.78 13.56 -3.73
C TYR A 133 6.31 12.18 -3.27
N CYS A 134 5.25 11.64 -3.87
CA CYS A 134 4.68 10.33 -3.46
C CYS A 134 5.20 9.17 -4.31
N LEU A 135 5.94 9.47 -5.37
CA LEU A 135 6.47 8.48 -6.31
C LEU A 135 7.35 7.40 -5.64
N PRO A 136 8.38 7.72 -4.83
CA PRO A 136 9.25 6.67 -4.27
C PRO A 136 8.52 5.76 -3.27
N THR A 137 7.63 6.32 -2.45
CA THR A 137 6.86 5.54 -1.47
C THR A 137 5.78 4.70 -2.15
N GLY A 138 5.07 5.28 -3.13
CA GLY A 138 4.09 4.56 -3.93
C GLY A 138 4.73 3.44 -4.74
N LEU A 139 5.91 3.66 -5.32
CA LEU A 139 6.66 2.64 -6.07
C LEU A 139 7.12 1.49 -5.16
N ALA A 140 7.60 1.79 -3.95
CA ALA A 140 7.98 0.76 -2.98
C ALA A 140 6.78 -0.11 -2.58
N ILE A 141 5.63 0.50 -2.27
CA ILE A 141 4.39 -0.21 -1.94
C ILE A 141 3.88 -1.00 -3.15
N LEU A 142 3.99 -0.45 -4.36
CA LEU A 142 3.57 -1.09 -5.59
C LEU A 142 4.36 -2.38 -5.83
N ILE A 143 5.70 -2.32 -5.77
CA ILE A 143 6.58 -3.47 -5.98
C ILE A 143 6.34 -4.51 -4.89
N TYR A 144 6.32 -4.09 -3.62
CA TYR A 144 6.13 -5.00 -2.49
C TYR A 144 4.75 -5.67 -2.53
N GLY A 145 3.70 -4.89 -2.82
CA GLY A 145 2.35 -5.39 -3.02
C GLY A 145 2.26 -6.36 -4.18
N LEU A 146 2.88 -6.05 -5.32
CA LEU A 146 2.86 -6.92 -6.50
C LEU A 146 3.53 -8.28 -6.22
N ILE A 147 4.68 -8.28 -5.55
CA ILE A 147 5.38 -9.51 -5.16
C ILE A 147 4.47 -10.40 -4.30
N ILE A 148 3.81 -9.82 -3.29
CA ILE A 148 2.93 -10.58 -2.40
C ILE A 148 1.64 -11.02 -3.09
N TYR A 149 1.07 -10.20 -3.99
CA TYR A 149 -0.15 -10.57 -4.72
C TYR A 149 0.10 -11.63 -5.80
N LEU A 150 1.29 -11.69 -6.37
CA LEU A 150 1.68 -12.71 -7.35
C LEU A 150 1.98 -14.08 -6.71
N SER A 151 2.15 -14.15 -5.39
CA SER A 151 2.34 -15.42 -4.71
C SER A 151 1.09 -16.30 -4.84
N PRO A 152 1.23 -17.60 -5.19
CA PRO A 152 0.10 -18.53 -5.22
C PRO A 152 -0.54 -18.71 -3.84
N THR A 153 0.22 -18.52 -2.75
CA THR A 153 -0.25 -18.72 -1.37
C THR A 153 -1.30 -17.69 -0.97
N THR A 154 -1.13 -16.43 -1.35
CA THR A 154 -2.11 -15.34 -1.14
C THR A 154 -3.37 -15.59 -1.94
N ARG A 155 -3.26 -16.05 -3.20
CA ARG A 155 -4.44 -16.40 -4.00
C ARG A 155 -5.28 -17.49 -3.32
N HIS A 156 -4.62 -18.52 -2.80
CA HIS A 156 -5.30 -19.58 -2.06
C HIS A 156 -5.94 -19.07 -0.77
N ALA A 157 -5.28 -18.17 -0.03
CA ALA A 157 -5.86 -17.52 1.16
C ALA A 157 -7.17 -16.77 0.83
N PHE A 158 -7.19 -16.02 -0.28
CA PHE A 158 -8.40 -15.33 -0.74
C PHE A 158 -9.52 -16.29 -1.18
N GLU A 159 -9.18 -17.45 -1.75
CA GLU A 159 -10.16 -18.48 -2.11
C GLU A 159 -10.77 -19.13 -0.87
N LEU A 160 -9.97 -19.40 0.17
CA LEU A 160 -10.47 -19.88 1.46
C LEU A 160 -11.37 -18.84 2.14
N ALA A 161 -10.99 -17.56 2.12
CA ALA A 161 -11.81 -16.48 2.66
C ALA A 161 -13.17 -16.34 1.93
N LYS A 162 -13.22 -16.57 0.61
CA LYS A 162 -14.49 -16.61 -0.15
C LYS A 162 -15.43 -17.73 0.30
N ARG A 163 -14.90 -18.81 0.89
CA ARG A 163 -15.70 -19.92 1.45
C ARG A 163 -16.25 -19.60 2.84
N GLY A 164 -16.02 -18.39 3.36
CA GLY A 164 -16.53 -17.95 4.65
C GLY A 164 -15.61 -18.24 5.84
N LEU A 165 -14.40 -18.78 5.60
CA LEU A 165 -13.39 -18.94 6.64
C LEU A 165 -12.86 -17.57 7.06
N THR A 166 -12.94 -17.27 8.34
CA THR A 166 -12.41 -16.01 8.89
C THR A 166 -10.91 -16.11 9.15
N TYR A 167 -10.23 -14.98 9.33
CA TYR A 167 -8.81 -14.96 9.70
C TYR A 167 -8.50 -15.77 10.95
N GLN A 168 -9.41 -15.79 11.93
CA GLN A 168 -9.23 -16.55 13.17
C GLN A 168 -9.27 -18.05 12.90
N ASP A 169 -10.13 -18.49 11.98
CA ASP A 169 -10.20 -19.90 11.58
C ASP A 169 -8.93 -20.31 10.83
N LEU A 170 -8.43 -19.45 9.93
CA LEU A 170 -7.18 -19.70 9.21
C LEU A 170 -5.97 -19.78 10.15
N ALA A 171 -5.90 -18.91 11.16
CA ALA A 171 -4.85 -18.96 12.17
C ALA A 171 -4.94 -20.25 13.01
N LYS A 172 -6.14 -20.63 13.46
CA LYS A 172 -6.36 -21.88 14.21
C LYS A 172 -6.01 -23.12 13.40
N ILE A 173 -6.33 -23.14 12.10
CA ILE A 173 -5.97 -24.24 11.20
C ILE A 173 -4.46 -24.32 11.05
N ALA A 174 -3.76 -23.18 10.95
CA ALA A 174 -2.30 -23.13 10.92
C ALA A 174 -1.67 -23.69 12.19
N ASP A 175 -2.21 -23.32 13.35
CA ASP A 175 -1.73 -23.81 14.64
C ASP A 175 -2.02 -25.32 14.82
N ALA A 176 -3.18 -25.80 14.37
CA ALA A 176 -3.57 -27.21 14.46
C ALA A 176 -2.82 -28.14 13.49
N GLY A 177 -2.37 -27.61 12.34
CA GLY A 177 -1.56 -28.37 11.38
C GLY A 177 -0.15 -28.70 11.89
N GLY A 178 0.34 -27.99 12.91
CA GLY A 178 1.69 -28.16 13.47
C GLY A 178 1.82 -29.25 14.53
N SER A 179 0.71 -29.75 15.08
CA SER A 179 0.74 -30.76 16.16
C SER A 179 0.52 -32.20 15.66
N GLY A 180 0.86 -32.49 14.40
CA GLY A 180 0.79 -33.86 13.88
C GLY A 180 1.62 -34.81 14.76
N PRO A 181 1.11 -36.01 15.10
CA PRO A 181 1.84 -36.95 15.95
C PRO A 181 3.12 -37.38 15.25
N THR A 182 4.26 -36.93 15.79
CA THR A 182 5.61 -37.38 15.44
C THR A 182 5.86 -38.78 15.97
#